data_AF-A0A7C9N5X7-F1
#
_entry.id   AF-A0A7C9N5X7-F1
#
_cell.length_a   1.000
_cell.length_b   1.000
_cell.length_c   1.000
_cell.angle_alpha   90.00
_cell.angle_beta   90.00
_cell.angle_gamma   90.00
#
_symmetry.space_group_name_H-M   'P 1'
#
loop_
_entity.id
_entity.type
_entity.pdbx_description
1 polymer ?
#
loop_
_entity_poly.entity_id
_entity_poly.type
_entity_poly.pdbx_seq_one_letter_code
_entity_poly.pdbx_strand_id
1 'polypeptide(L)'
;MTRSRNYQVLAAAKAVARALGHDPADANLLAVELAAEGRLDWENSELLLLALERLADLVGPAGAAEILGVPPGEFRELAARPDFPPALYDLASGRLWARKDVTAWRRD
;
A
#
# COMPACT_ATOMS: atom_id res chain seq x y z
N MET A 1 2.68 -26.39 13.18
CA MET A 1 2.33 -25.00 13.58
C MET A 1 2.16 -24.04 12.38
N THR A 2 2.79 -24.30 11.22
CA THR A 2 2.81 -23.41 10.04
C THR A 2 1.45 -23.19 9.36
N ARG A 3 0.59 -24.21 9.30
CA ARG A 3 -0.76 -24.13 8.69
C ARG A 3 -1.68 -23.08 9.32
N SER A 4 -1.52 -22.82 10.63
CA SER A 4 -2.31 -21.83 11.36
C SER A 4 -1.95 -20.40 10.95
N ARG A 5 -0.64 -20.13 10.77
CA ARG A 5 -0.13 -18.81 10.39
C ARG A 5 -0.53 -18.43 8.97
N ASN A 6 -0.38 -19.33 7.99
CA ASN A 6 -0.78 -19.04 6.61
C ASN A 6 -2.28 -18.77 6.49
N TYR A 7 -3.11 -19.49 7.24
CA TYR A 7 -4.55 -19.24 7.28
C TYR A 7 -4.88 -17.87 7.89
N GLN A 8 -4.22 -17.50 8.98
CA GLN A 8 -4.38 -16.18 9.61
C GLN A 8 -3.96 -15.04 8.68
N VAL A 9 -2.84 -15.19 7.96
CA VAL A 9 -2.38 -14.19 6.99
C VAL A 9 -3.36 -14.07 5.83
N LEU A 10 -3.90 -15.19 5.34
CA LEU A 10 -4.88 -15.18 4.25
C LEU A 10 -6.22 -14.54 4.69
N ALA A 11 -6.67 -14.80 5.92
CA ALA A 11 -7.85 -14.15 6.49
C ALA A 11 -7.63 -12.64 6.69
N ALA A 12 -6.46 -12.25 7.22
CA ALA A 12 -6.07 -10.85 7.37
C ALA A 12 -6.00 -10.14 6.02
N ALA A 13 -5.39 -10.78 5.01
CA ALA A 13 -5.25 -10.22 3.68
C ALA A 13 -6.61 -9.89 3.05
N LYS A 14 -7.58 -10.83 3.15
CA LYS A 14 -8.95 -10.61 2.66
C LYS A 14 -9.68 -9.51 3.43
N ALA A 15 -9.46 -9.41 4.74
CA ALA A 15 -10.03 -8.32 5.54
C ALA A 15 -9.45 -6.96 5.14
N VAL A 16 -8.14 -6.89 4.87
CA VAL A 16 -7.46 -5.69 4.40
C VAL A 16 -7.94 -5.29 3.01
N ALA A 17 -8.05 -6.21 2.05
CA ALA A 17 -8.62 -5.92 0.72
C ALA A 17 -9.99 -5.25 0.82
N ARG A 18 -10.88 -5.79 1.66
CA ARG A 18 -12.21 -5.19 1.89
C ARG A 18 -12.15 -3.82 2.54
N ALA A 19 -11.25 -3.63 3.52
CA ALA A 19 -11.04 -2.35 4.17
C ALA A 19 -10.51 -1.28 3.20
N LEU A 20 -9.77 -1.71 2.17
CA LEU A 20 -9.31 -0.87 1.07
C LEU A 20 -10.38 -0.66 -0.02
N GLY A 21 -11.58 -1.23 0.12
CA GLY A 21 -12.67 -1.11 -0.84
C GLY A 21 -12.56 -2.04 -2.06
N HIS A 22 -11.65 -3.00 -2.03
CA HIS A 22 -11.45 -3.99 -3.09
C HIS A 22 -12.17 -5.30 -2.78
N ASP A 23 -12.53 -6.06 -3.83
CA ASP A 23 -12.96 -7.44 -3.65
C ASP A 23 -11.72 -8.26 -3.23
N PRO A 24 -11.79 -9.08 -2.17
CA PRO A 24 -10.74 -10.05 -1.87
C PRO A 24 -10.31 -10.95 -3.05
N ALA A 25 -11.19 -11.15 -4.04
CA ALA A 25 -10.85 -11.83 -5.29
C ALA A 25 -9.76 -11.09 -6.07
N ASP A 26 -9.76 -9.75 -6.08
CA ASP A 26 -8.77 -8.92 -6.77
C ASP A 26 -7.37 -9.14 -6.19
N ALA A 27 -7.27 -9.25 -4.85
CA ALA A 27 -6.01 -9.55 -4.18
C ALA A 27 -5.47 -10.95 -4.53
N ASN A 28 -6.35 -11.94 -4.69
CA ASN A 28 -5.93 -13.27 -5.12
C ASN A 28 -5.51 -13.29 -6.59
N LEU A 29 -6.23 -12.61 -7.47
CA LEU A 29 -5.88 -12.50 -8.89
C LEU A 29 -4.51 -11.86 -9.07
N LEU A 30 -4.27 -10.73 -8.40
CA LEU A 30 -2.99 -10.05 -8.45
C LEU A 30 -1.86 -10.89 -7.83
N ALA A 31 -2.13 -11.67 -6.77
CA ALA A 31 -1.14 -12.61 -6.23
C ALA A 31 -0.75 -13.70 -7.24
N VAL A 32 -1.70 -14.19 -8.05
CA VAL A 32 -1.44 -15.16 -9.13
C VAL A 32 -0.61 -14.54 -10.26
N GLU A 33 -0.92 -13.31 -10.65
CA GLU A 33 -0.15 -12.55 -11.65
C GLU A 33 1.29 -12.34 -11.18
N LEU A 34 1.49 -11.90 -9.93
CA LEU A 34 2.81 -11.70 -9.32
C LEU A 34 3.62 -13.00 -9.25
N ALA A 35 2.97 -14.15 -9.06
CA ALA A 35 3.63 -15.45 -9.13
C ALA A 35 4.13 -15.74 -10.55
N ALA A 36 3.29 -15.49 -11.56
CA ALA A 36 3.60 -15.70 -12.97
C ALA A 36 4.74 -14.77 -13.48
N GLU A 37 4.94 -13.61 -12.86
CA GLU A 37 6.06 -12.68 -13.11
C GLU A 37 7.43 -13.17 -12.60
N GLY A 38 7.56 -14.45 -12.25
CA GLY A 38 8.82 -15.05 -11.82
C GLY A 38 8.98 -15.18 -10.30
N ARG A 39 7.88 -15.13 -9.54
CA ARG A 39 7.84 -15.37 -8.08
C ARG A 39 7.09 -16.67 -7.74
N LEU A 40 7.18 -17.68 -8.61
CA LEU A 40 6.50 -18.98 -8.41
C LEU A 40 7.00 -19.74 -7.17
N ASP A 41 8.19 -19.39 -6.68
CA ASP A 41 8.83 -19.95 -5.48
C ASP A 41 8.38 -19.27 -4.18
N TRP A 42 7.64 -18.16 -4.27
CA TRP A 42 7.16 -17.43 -3.09
C TRP A 42 5.93 -18.10 -2.48
N GLU A 43 5.82 -18.02 -1.16
CA GLU A 43 4.62 -18.50 -0.47
C GLU A 43 3.41 -17.63 -0.83
N ASN A 44 2.24 -18.25 -1.02
CA ASN A 44 1.02 -17.53 -1.42
C ASN A 44 0.66 -16.37 -0.46
N SER A 45 1.00 -16.51 0.83
CA SER A 45 0.85 -15.43 1.82
C SER A 45 1.70 -14.20 1.52
N GLU A 46 2.91 -14.38 0.98
CA GLU A 46 3.82 -13.27 0.65
C GLU A 46 3.33 -12.56 -0.62
N LEU A 47 2.89 -13.34 -1.61
CA LEU A 47 2.27 -12.82 -2.83
C LEU A 47 0.99 -12.03 -2.52
N LEU A 48 0.17 -12.48 -1.58
CA LEU A 48 -1.02 -11.76 -1.12
C LEU A 48 -0.70 -10.45 -0.41
N LEU A 49 0.36 -10.41 0.40
CA LEU A 49 0.79 -9.18 1.05
C LEU A 49 1.30 -8.16 0.02
N LEU A 50 2.07 -8.60 -0.97
CA LEU A 50 2.53 -7.76 -2.07
C LEU A 50 1.37 -7.29 -2.96
N ALA A 51 0.39 -8.16 -3.23
CA ALA A 51 -0.84 -7.79 -3.94
C ALA A 51 -1.63 -6.72 -3.18
N LEU A 52 -1.73 -6.81 -1.86
CA LEU A 52 -2.38 -5.80 -1.04
C LEU A 52 -1.64 -4.47 -1.04
N GLU A 53 -0.31 -4.49 -1.00
CA GLU A 53 0.50 -3.28 -1.14
C GLU A 53 0.18 -2.56 -2.46
N ARG A 54 0.05 -3.33 -3.55
CA ARG A 54 -0.30 -2.80 -4.87
C ARG A 54 -1.74 -2.32 -4.98
N LEU A 55 -2.69 -3.06 -4.42
CA LEU A 55 -4.10 -2.67 -4.39
C LEU A 55 -4.34 -1.44 -3.52
N ALA A 56 -3.62 -1.31 -2.41
CA ALA A 56 -3.74 -0.15 -1.56
C ALA A 56 -3.28 1.12 -2.28
N ASP A 57 -2.36 1.01 -3.24
CA ASP A 57 -1.68 2.12 -3.92
C ASP A 57 -1.40 3.30 -2.97
N LEU A 58 -0.90 2.96 -1.78
CA LEU A 58 -0.59 3.90 -0.72
C LEU A 58 0.89 4.22 -0.73
N VAL A 59 1.20 5.44 -0.32
CA VAL A 59 2.56 5.92 -0.14
C VAL A 59 2.72 6.45 1.27
N GLY A 60 3.79 6.03 1.94
CA GLY A 60 4.26 6.69 3.15
C GLY A 60 5.10 7.93 2.84
N PRO A 61 5.67 8.59 3.86
CA PRO A 61 6.40 9.85 3.68
C PRO A 61 7.55 9.77 2.68
N ALA A 62 8.33 8.68 2.69
CA ALA A 62 9.45 8.49 1.78
C ALA A 62 8.99 8.34 0.31
N GLY A 63 7.99 7.49 0.06
CA GLY A 63 7.44 7.32 -1.29
C GLY A 63 6.73 8.56 -1.80
N ALA A 64 6.05 9.30 -0.93
CA ALA A 64 5.43 10.57 -1.28
C ALA A 64 6.46 11.66 -1.60
N ALA A 65 7.56 11.74 -0.84
CA ALA A 65 8.68 12.63 -1.14
C ALA A 65 9.34 12.31 -2.49
N GLU A 66 9.51 11.01 -2.79
CA GLU A 66 10.05 10.54 -4.07
C GLU A 66 9.15 10.94 -5.25
N ILE A 67 7.83 10.75 -5.14
CA ILE A 67 6.85 11.15 -6.18
C ILE A 67 6.92 12.66 -6.45
N LEU A 68 7.07 13.47 -5.40
CA LEU A 68 7.12 14.92 -5.51
C LEU A 68 8.52 15.45 -5.88
N GLY A 69 9.53 14.58 -5.95
CA GLY A 69 10.91 14.94 -6.24
C GLY A 69 11.56 15.82 -5.18
N VAL A 70 11.15 15.69 -3.90
CA VAL A 70 11.63 16.52 -2.80
C VAL A 70 12.42 15.73 -1.75
N PRO A 71 13.35 16.37 -1.02
CA PRO A 71 14.00 15.77 0.13
C PRO A 71 12.99 15.40 1.25
N PRO A 72 13.24 14.34 2.04
CA PRO A 72 12.33 13.92 3.13
C PRO A 72 12.03 15.00 4.18
N GLY A 73 12.99 15.90 4.45
CA GLY A 73 12.79 17.02 5.38
C GLY A 73 11.78 18.04 4.88
N GLU A 74 11.80 18.32 3.57
CA GLU A 74 10.92 19.28 2.91
C GLU A 74 9.49 18.72 2.75
N PHE A 75 9.36 17.41 2.52
CA PHE A 75 8.05 16.75 2.47
C PHE A 75 7.21 16.99 3.74
N ARG A 76 7.85 17.05 4.92
CA ARG A 76 7.14 17.27 6.17
C ARG A 76 6.41 18.61 6.21
N GLU A 77 7.00 19.64 5.62
CA GLU A 77 6.40 20.97 5.52
C GLU A 77 5.27 20.99 4.50
N LEU A 78 5.45 20.32 3.35
CA LEU A 78 4.42 20.19 2.33
C LEU A 78 3.20 19.44 2.86
N ALA A 79 3.41 18.32 3.56
CA ALA A 79 2.35 17.50 4.14
C ALA A 79 1.57 18.19 5.28
N ALA A 80 2.08 19.30 5.80
CA ALA A 80 1.39 20.13 6.78
C ALA A 80 0.55 21.25 6.15
N ARG A 81 0.68 21.49 4.84
CA ARG A 81 -0.13 22.50 4.15
C ARG A 81 -1.60 22.08 4.10
N PRO A 82 -2.55 23.02 4.25
CA PRO A 82 -3.99 22.70 4.26
C PRO A 82 -4.52 22.24 2.89
N ASP A 83 -3.81 22.53 1.81
CA ASP A 83 -4.12 22.12 0.44
C ASP A 83 -3.47 20.79 0.05
N PHE A 84 -2.62 20.21 0.92
CA PHE A 84 -2.01 18.91 0.68
C PHE A 84 -3.06 17.79 0.82
N PRO A 85 -2.96 16.69 0.04
CA PRO A 85 -3.89 15.57 0.16
C PRO A 85 -3.98 15.07 1.60
N PRO A 86 -5.19 14.83 2.14
CA PRO A 86 -5.34 14.27 3.46
C PRO A 86 -4.78 12.85 3.50
N ALA A 87 -4.15 12.49 4.61
CA ALA A 87 -3.74 11.11 4.84
C ALA A 87 -4.99 10.23 4.96
N LEU A 88 -4.99 9.09 4.26
CA LEU A 88 -6.06 8.10 4.37
C LEU A 88 -5.95 7.32 5.69
N TYR A 89 -4.72 7.15 6.19
CA TYR A 89 -4.43 6.43 7.43
C TYR A 89 -3.34 7.13 8.24
N ASP A 90 -3.49 7.14 9.57
CA ASP A 90 -2.46 7.55 10.53
C ASP A 90 -2.06 6.32 11.37
N LEU A 91 -0.93 5.70 11.02
CA LEU A 91 -0.42 4.50 11.67
C LEU A 91 0.70 4.87 12.65
N ALA A 92 1.03 3.95 13.57
CA ALA A 92 2.18 4.12 14.47
C ALA A 92 3.51 4.30 13.72
N SER A 93 3.62 3.73 12.51
CA SER A 93 4.77 3.86 11.61
C SER A 93 4.77 5.15 10.77
N GLY A 94 3.69 5.95 10.84
CA GLY A 94 3.50 7.18 10.07
C GLY A 94 2.22 7.20 9.25
N ARG A 95 1.97 8.36 8.63
CA ARG A 95 0.81 8.60 7.78
C ARG A 95 0.97 7.96 6.39
N LEU A 96 -0.15 7.53 5.82
CA LEU A 96 -0.24 7.00 4.46
C LEU A 96 -1.22 7.81 3.63
N TRP A 97 -0.84 8.10 2.39
CA TRP A 97 -1.65 8.82 1.40
C TRP A 97 -1.92 7.93 0.20
N ALA A 98 -3.01 8.20 -0.52
CA ALA A 98 -3.21 7.62 -1.85
C ALA A 98 -2.13 8.17 -2.80
N ARG A 99 -1.40 7.29 -3.49
CA ARG A 99 -0.38 7.68 -4.47
C ARG A 99 -0.96 8.64 -5.50
N LYS A 100 -2.12 8.32 -6.07
CA LYS A 100 -2.80 9.14 -7.09
C LYS A 100 -3.01 10.59 -6.64
N ASP A 101 -3.35 10.80 -5.37
CA ASP A 101 -3.68 12.14 -4.87
C ASP A 101 -2.39 12.94 -4.65
N VAL A 102 -1.33 12.30 -4.14
CA VAL A 102 0.01 12.89 -4.06
C VAL A 102 0.57 13.21 -5.44
N THR A 103 0.38 12.34 -6.43
CA THR A 103 0.82 12.57 -7.82
C THR A 103 0.03 13.69 -8.51
N ALA A 104 -1.27 13.79 -8.23
CA ALA A 104 -2.12 14.83 -8.82
C ALA A 104 -1.93 16.20 -8.16
N TRP A 105 -1.43 16.23 -6.93
CA TRP A 105 -1.21 17.45 -6.18
C TRP A 105 -0.16 18.33 -6.86
N ARG A 106 -0.53 19.58 -7.14
CA ARG A 106 0.38 20.56 -7.73
C ARG A 106 0.91 21.47 -6.65
N ARG A 107 2.23 21.64 -6.69
CA ARG A 107 2.94 22.55 -5.82
C ARG A 107 2.83 23.95 -6.41
N ASP A 108 1.80 24.68 -6.01
CA ASP A 108 1.71 26.14 -6.20
C ASP A 108 2.75 26.85 -5.32
#